data_AF-A0A2M4A707-F1
#
_entry.id   AF-A0A2M4A707-F1
#
_cell.length_a   1.000
_cell.length_b   1.000
_cell.length_c   1.000
_cell.angle_alpha   90.00
_cell.angle_beta   90.00
_cell.angle_gamma   90.00
#
_symmetry.space_group_name_H-M   'P 1'
#
loop_
_entity.id
_entity.type
_entity.pdbx_description
1 polymer ?
#
loop_
_entity_poly.entity_id
_entity_poly.type
_entity_poly.pdbx_seq_one_letter_code
_entity_poly.pdbx_strand_id
1 'polypeptide(L)'
;DYGMDLSIDTKSYALEFAVKMIYEVGPASRQVKKGQADKRWKFRFVDTTKEKAEKYTAVFVASYKTSEPPMTTPTVVNGQMILTMKQASLLAVRVFCMAIEVCAANGIFLMTPLCGAIFSKNSLEDLAMILTRSNEDKAIGRTLKILTCSCQSGGHYLEESDATVAVIAAVCATRTMNDKKVRSQIIVKTYKQYASMKKPFNDDLYMLLGVHATGGVPIEHSSKALIEKYESTHKPMPPMSMYNAAYSSGVRTVAAMPQVTEEPKPSTSKNQGN
;
A
#
# COMPACT_ATOMS: atom_id res chain seq x y z
N ASP A 1 15.45 -1.99 -24.22
CA ASP A 1 14.23 -1.16 -24.33
C ASP A 1 13.88 -0.37 -23.04
N TYR A 2 14.65 -0.42 -21.95
CA TYR A 2 14.35 0.34 -20.71
C TYR A 2 14.19 1.87 -20.83
N GLY A 3 14.68 2.47 -21.92
CA GLY A 3 14.52 3.90 -22.20
C GLY A 3 13.43 4.21 -23.22
N MET A 4 12.66 3.21 -23.64
CA MET A 4 11.57 3.36 -24.61
C MET A 4 10.23 3.40 -23.87
N ASP A 5 9.29 4.20 -24.39
CA ASP A 5 7.93 4.22 -23.86
C ASP A 5 7.23 2.87 -24.09
N LEU A 6 6.33 2.54 -23.17
CA LEU A 6 5.51 1.34 -23.28
C LEU A 6 4.27 1.62 -24.14
N SER A 7 3.87 0.63 -24.94
CA SER A 7 2.60 0.64 -25.66
C SER A 7 1.91 -0.71 -25.51
N ILE A 8 0.59 -0.73 -25.74
CA ILE A 8 -0.24 -1.94 -25.58
C ILE A 8 0.16 -3.05 -26.55
N ASP A 9 0.57 -2.67 -27.76
CA ASP A 9 0.81 -3.61 -28.86
C ASP A 9 2.27 -4.09 -28.96
N THR A 10 3.17 -3.52 -28.17
CA THR A 10 4.61 -3.80 -28.26
C THR A 10 5.10 -4.60 -27.05
N LYS A 11 5.72 -5.75 -27.32
CA LYS A 11 6.39 -6.54 -26.27
C LYS A 11 7.57 -5.77 -25.70
N SER A 12 7.71 -5.76 -24.37
CA SER A 12 8.83 -5.14 -23.68
C SER A 12 9.54 -6.10 -22.73
N TYR A 13 10.85 -6.24 -22.92
CA TYR A 13 11.74 -6.96 -22.01
C TYR A 13 11.91 -6.22 -20.68
N ALA A 14 11.90 -4.89 -20.70
CA ALA A 14 11.92 -4.08 -19.49
C ALA A 14 10.68 -4.37 -18.63
N LEU A 15 9.50 -4.45 -19.24
CA LEU A 15 8.26 -4.79 -18.54
C LEU A 15 8.28 -6.23 -18.00
N GLU A 16 8.73 -7.20 -18.80
CA GLU A 16 8.86 -8.60 -18.35
C GLU A 16 9.78 -8.71 -17.12
N PHE A 17 10.94 -8.05 -17.17
CA PHE A 17 11.85 -7.98 -16.04
C PHE A 17 11.17 -7.33 -14.82
N ALA A 18 10.46 -6.22 -15.01
CA ALA A 18 9.80 -5.51 -13.92
C ALA A 18 8.75 -6.39 -13.22
N VAL A 19 7.90 -7.08 -13.99
CA VAL A 19 6.89 -7.99 -13.47
C VAL A 19 7.54 -9.13 -12.67
N LYS A 20 8.54 -9.81 -13.24
CA LYS A 20 9.27 -10.88 -12.54
C LYS A 20 9.96 -10.37 -11.28
N MET A 21 10.53 -9.18 -11.29
CA MET A 21 11.16 -8.57 -10.12
C MET A 21 10.14 -8.26 -9.01
N ILE A 22 8.98 -7.72 -9.36
CA ILE A 22 7.96 -7.30 -8.41
C ILE A 22 7.22 -8.49 -7.79
N TYR A 23 6.84 -9.47 -8.62
CA TYR A 23 5.95 -10.56 -8.21
C TYR A 23 6.67 -11.87 -7.85
N GLU A 24 7.90 -12.10 -8.33
CA GLU A 24 8.61 -13.36 -8.10
C GLU A 24 9.91 -13.16 -7.31
N VAL A 25 10.87 -12.43 -7.90
CA VAL A 25 12.23 -12.32 -7.35
C VAL A 25 12.27 -11.50 -6.06
N GLY A 26 11.55 -10.37 -6.01
CA GLY A 26 11.42 -9.54 -4.81
C GLY A 26 10.92 -10.35 -3.61
N PRO A 27 9.74 -11.00 -3.69
CA PRO A 27 9.24 -11.88 -2.64
C PRO A 27 10.19 -13.04 -2.30
N ALA A 28 10.72 -13.75 -3.29
CA ALA A 28 11.65 -14.86 -3.08
C ALA A 28 12.94 -14.44 -2.35
N SER A 29 13.44 -13.23 -2.61
CA SER A 29 14.65 -12.69 -1.97
C SER A 29 14.47 -12.43 -0.47
N ARG A 30 13.24 -12.16 0.00
CA ARG A 30 12.93 -11.93 1.42
C ARG A 30 12.98 -13.22 2.23
N GLN A 31 12.78 -14.36 1.57
CA GLN A 31 12.90 -15.67 2.19
C GLN A 31 14.37 -16.09 2.40
N VAL A 32 15.32 -15.43 1.74
CA VAL A 32 16.76 -15.68 1.91
C VAL A 32 17.25 -14.96 3.17
N LYS A 33 17.57 -15.74 4.21
CA LYS A 33 18.02 -15.23 5.51
C LYS A 33 19.50 -14.86 5.48
N LYS A 34 19.91 -13.97 6.40
CA LYS A 34 21.33 -13.60 6.60
C LYS A 34 22.13 -14.86 6.96
N GLY A 35 23.27 -15.09 6.30
CA GLY A 35 24.09 -16.29 6.47
C GLY A 35 23.73 -17.47 5.55
N GLN A 36 22.64 -17.39 4.78
CA GLN A 36 22.39 -18.34 3.70
C GLN A 36 23.15 -17.95 2.43
N ALA A 37 23.50 -18.94 1.62
CA ALA A 37 24.21 -18.74 0.36
C ALA A 37 23.51 -17.71 -0.54
N ASP A 38 24.31 -16.84 -1.17
CA ASP A 38 23.83 -15.81 -2.08
C ASP A 38 23.07 -16.42 -3.25
N LYS A 39 21.81 -16.01 -3.41
CA LYS A 39 21.01 -16.37 -4.58
C LYS A 39 21.28 -15.39 -5.72
N ARG A 40 21.31 -15.94 -6.93
CA ARG A 40 21.40 -15.19 -8.19
C ARG A 40 20.27 -15.59 -9.11
N TRP A 41 19.55 -14.60 -9.63
CA TRP A 41 18.53 -14.78 -10.66
C TRP A 41 19.09 -14.32 -12.00
N LYS A 42 18.93 -15.13 -13.04
CA LYS A 42 19.43 -14.85 -14.39
C LYS A 42 18.27 -14.49 -15.31
N PHE A 43 18.34 -13.30 -15.88
CA PHE A 43 17.44 -12.82 -16.93
C PHE A 43 18.21 -12.83 -18.25
N ARG A 44 17.65 -13.44 -19.29
CA ARG A 44 18.25 -13.46 -20.64
C ARG A 44 17.38 -12.64 -21.57
N PHE A 45 18.03 -11.80 -22.36
CA PHE A 45 17.40 -10.95 -23.35
C PHE A 45 17.99 -11.27 -24.72
N VAL A 46 17.12 -11.50 -25.70
CA VAL A 46 17.53 -11.76 -27.08
C VAL A 46 17.53 -10.44 -27.83
N ASP A 47 18.70 -10.05 -28.34
CA ASP A 47 18.78 -8.93 -29.27
C ASP A 47 18.38 -9.41 -30.67
N THR A 48 17.15 -9.07 -31.08
CA THR A 48 16.60 -9.42 -32.39
C THR A 48 16.93 -8.37 -33.46
N THR A 49 17.66 -7.31 -33.12
CA THR A 49 17.91 -6.18 -34.03
C THR A 49 19.11 -6.39 -34.95
N LYS A 50 19.88 -7.48 -34.78
CA LYS A 50 21.08 -7.76 -35.57
C LYS A 50 20.87 -8.99 -36.42
N GLU A 51 20.92 -8.81 -37.75
CA GLU A 51 20.74 -9.86 -38.77
C GLU A 51 21.76 -11.00 -38.74
N LYS A 52 22.76 -10.97 -37.84
CA LYS A 52 23.78 -12.00 -37.71
C LYS A 52 23.97 -12.40 -36.24
N ALA A 53 23.53 -13.63 -35.96
CA ALA A 53 23.59 -14.36 -34.69
C ALA A 53 22.78 -13.75 -33.52
N GLU A 54 21.97 -14.59 -32.88
CA GLU A 54 21.29 -14.26 -31.62
C GLU A 54 22.32 -13.84 -30.56
N LYS A 55 22.50 -12.55 -30.36
CA LYS A 55 23.37 -12.04 -29.30
C LYS A 55 22.56 -11.98 -28.02
N TYR A 56 22.84 -12.91 -27.11
CA TYR A 56 22.22 -12.91 -25.79
C TYR A 56 22.91 -11.89 -24.88
N THR A 57 22.10 -11.05 -24.26
CA THR A 57 22.54 -10.22 -23.13
C THR A 57 21.93 -10.78 -21.86
N ALA A 58 22.70 -10.85 -20.77
CA ALA A 58 22.20 -11.38 -19.50
C ALA A 58 22.29 -10.34 -18.38
N VAL A 59 21.24 -10.26 -17.58
CA VAL A 59 21.27 -9.52 -16.31
C VAL A 59 21.16 -10.52 -15.18
N PHE A 60 22.10 -10.43 -14.23
CA PHE A 60 22.07 -11.20 -13.00
C PHE A 60 21.62 -10.29 -11.86
N VAL A 61 20.65 -10.73 -11.09
CA VAL A 61 20.25 -10.06 -9.85
C VAL A 61 20.77 -10.88 -8.69
N ALA A 62 21.55 -10.27 -7.81
CA ALA A 62 22.21 -10.97 -6.69
C ALA A 62 21.77 -10.42 -5.32
N SER A 63 21.63 -11.33 -4.36
CA SER A 63 21.09 -11.03 -3.03
C SER A 63 22.08 -10.40 -2.04
N TYR A 64 23.38 -10.64 -2.20
CA TYR A 64 24.47 -10.12 -1.35
C TYR A 64 24.14 -10.18 0.17
N LYS A 65 23.76 -11.38 0.65
CA LYS A 65 23.47 -11.77 2.03
C LYS A 65 24.71 -12.27 2.78
N THR A 66 25.70 -12.80 2.05
CA THR A 66 26.98 -13.27 2.60
C THR A 66 28.17 -12.37 2.25
N SER A 67 27.96 -11.38 1.40
CA SER A 67 29.00 -10.48 0.90
C SER A 67 28.50 -9.04 0.87
N GLU A 68 29.40 -8.06 0.93
CA GLU A 68 29.02 -6.67 0.76
C GLU A 68 28.62 -6.39 -0.70
N PRO A 69 27.47 -5.73 -0.93
CA PRO A 69 27.05 -5.38 -2.27
C PRO A 69 28.00 -4.34 -2.87
N PRO A 70 28.30 -4.41 -4.19
CA PRO A 70 29.12 -3.40 -4.85
C PRO A 70 28.43 -2.03 -4.80
N MET A 71 29.21 -1.02 -4.45
CA MET A 71 28.76 0.38 -4.41
C MET A 71 28.97 1.11 -5.75
N THR A 72 29.66 0.47 -6.68
CA THR A 72 29.93 1.01 -8.01
C THR A 72 28.70 0.96 -8.90
N THR A 73 28.65 1.87 -9.88
CA THR A 73 27.64 1.85 -10.93
C THR A 73 27.75 0.54 -11.71
N PRO A 74 26.65 -0.21 -11.91
CA PRO A 74 26.67 -1.43 -12.71
C PRO A 74 27.14 -1.15 -14.14
N THR A 75 28.04 -1.98 -14.64
CA THR A 75 28.54 -1.92 -16.02
C THR A 75 28.25 -3.22 -16.75
N VAL A 76 28.18 -3.15 -18.08
CA VAL A 76 28.07 -4.34 -18.94
C VAL A 76 29.47 -4.82 -19.26
N VAL A 77 29.78 -6.07 -18.89
CA VAL A 77 31.04 -6.75 -19.21
C VAL A 77 30.69 -8.05 -19.93
N ASN A 78 31.25 -8.26 -21.13
CA ASN A 78 31.00 -9.47 -21.95
C ASN A 78 29.50 -9.79 -22.15
N GLY A 79 28.67 -8.77 -22.37
CA GLY A 79 27.22 -8.93 -22.54
C GLY A 79 26.48 -9.33 -21.26
N GLN A 80 27.10 -9.16 -20.10
CA GLN A 80 26.51 -9.45 -18.80
C GLN A 80 26.53 -8.22 -17.91
N MET A 81 25.47 -8.02 -17.14
CA MET A 81 25.39 -7.00 -16.09
C MET A 81 24.97 -7.68 -14.78
N ILE A 82 25.54 -7.26 -13.66
CA ILE A 82 25.14 -7.71 -12.33
C ILE A 82 24.51 -6.53 -11.58
N LEU A 83 23.30 -6.75 -11.08
CA LEU A 83 22.56 -5.80 -10.26
C LEU A 83 22.39 -6.35 -8.85
N THR A 84 22.46 -5.45 -7.87
CA THR A 84 21.96 -5.75 -6.53
C THR A 84 20.43 -5.83 -6.54
N MET A 85 19.84 -6.51 -5.55
CA MET A 85 18.38 -6.50 -5.34
C MET A 85 17.79 -5.08 -5.28
N LYS A 86 18.51 -4.13 -4.65
CA LYS A 86 18.07 -2.73 -4.54
C LYS A 86 18.04 -2.05 -5.91
N GLN A 87 19.11 -2.15 -6.69
CA GLN A 87 19.17 -1.56 -8.03
C GLN A 87 18.12 -2.17 -8.96
N ALA A 88 18.02 -3.50 -8.98
CA ALA A 88 17.05 -4.21 -9.82
C ALA A 88 15.60 -3.85 -9.46
N SER A 89 15.27 -3.75 -8.17
CA SER A 89 13.92 -3.40 -7.73
C SER A 89 13.54 -1.95 -8.02
N LEU A 90 14.46 -0.99 -7.89
CA LEU A 90 14.20 0.40 -8.27
C LEU A 90 14.00 0.54 -9.79
N LEU A 91 14.81 -0.18 -10.58
CA LEU A 91 14.65 -0.22 -12.03
C LEU A 91 13.30 -0.84 -12.44
N ALA A 92 12.90 -1.93 -11.79
CA ALA A 92 11.60 -2.57 -12.00
C ALA A 92 10.44 -1.62 -11.67
N VAL A 93 10.50 -0.89 -10.55
CA VAL A 93 9.45 0.08 -10.19
C VAL A 93 9.37 1.22 -11.19
N ARG A 94 10.49 1.72 -11.71
CA ARG A 94 10.48 2.76 -12.75
C ARG A 94 9.71 2.31 -13.99
N VAL A 95 9.97 1.11 -14.49
CA VAL A 95 9.26 0.56 -15.66
C VAL A 95 7.80 0.25 -15.33
N PHE A 96 7.52 -0.26 -14.12
CA PHE A 96 6.16 -0.51 -13.68
C PHE A 96 5.33 0.79 -13.60
N CYS A 97 5.94 1.91 -13.23
CA CYS A 97 5.28 3.21 -13.27
C CYS A 97 4.91 3.66 -14.69
N MET A 98 5.70 3.31 -15.70
CA MET A 98 5.32 3.54 -17.10
C MET A 98 4.11 2.68 -17.49
N ALA A 99 4.08 1.43 -17.03
CA ALA A 99 2.92 0.55 -17.26
C ALA A 99 1.66 1.04 -16.54
N ILE A 100 1.79 1.63 -15.34
CA ILE A 100 0.67 2.28 -14.64
C ILE A 100 0.01 3.34 -15.52
N GLU A 101 0.78 4.19 -16.19
CA GLU A 101 0.23 5.25 -17.04
C GLU A 101 -0.56 4.69 -18.22
N VAL A 102 0.02 3.72 -18.94
CA VAL A 102 -0.63 3.05 -20.07
C VAL A 102 -1.91 2.33 -19.62
N CYS A 103 -1.84 1.57 -18.53
CA CYS A 103 -2.98 0.80 -18.04
C CYS A 103 -4.08 1.68 -17.45
N ALA A 104 -3.74 2.73 -16.69
CA ALA A 104 -4.73 3.62 -16.09
C ALA A 104 -5.54 4.37 -17.16
N ALA A 105 -4.91 4.77 -18.27
CA ALA A 105 -5.59 5.37 -19.42
C ALA A 105 -6.62 4.42 -20.07
N ASN A 106 -6.55 3.13 -19.79
CA ASN A 106 -7.46 2.09 -20.28
C ASN A 106 -8.35 1.51 -19.15
N GLY A 107 -8.47 2.22 -18.02
CA GLY A 107 -9.29 1.78 -16.88
C GLY A 107 -8.73 0.60 -16.08
N ILE A 108 -7.45 0.25 -16.28
CA ILE A 108 -6.77 -0.85 -15.58
C ILE A 108 -5.84 -0.27 -14.50
N PHE A 109 -6.18 -0.49 -13.23
CA PHE A 109 -5.43 0.03 -12.10
C PHE A 109 -4.42 -0.99 -11.55
N LEU A 110 -3.13 -0.73 -11.81
CA LEU A 110 -2.02 -1.55 -11.36
C LEU A 110 -1.43 -1.03 -10.04
N MET A 111 -1.19 -1.95 -9.10
CA MET A 111 -0.48 -1.69 -7.85
C MET A 111 0.51 -2.81 -7.60
N THR A 112 1.67 -2.48 -7.04
CA THR A 112 2.58 -3.52 -6.56
C THR A 112 1.98 -4.22 -5.33
N PRO A 113 2.39 -5.46 -5.01
CA PRO A 113 1.94 -6.15 -3.80
C PRO A 113 2.18 -5.35 -2.52
N LEU A 114 3.29 -4.60 -2.45
CA LEU A 114 3.58 -3.73 -1.31
C LEU A 114 2.58 -2.58 -1.21
N CYS A 115 2.25 -1.94 -2.32
CA CYS A 115 1.29 -0.84 -2.36
C CYS A 115 -0.12 -1.32 -2.00
N GLY A 116 -0.56 -2.43 -2.62
CA GLY A 116 -1.86 -3.04 -2.36
C GLY A 116 -2.02 -3.62 -0.95
N ALA A 117 -0.92 -3.92 -0.25
CA ALA A 117 -0.96 -4.32 1.15
C ALA A 117 -1.18 -3.15 2.13
N ILE A 118 -1.16 -1.91 1.65
CA ILE A 118 -1.37 -0.70 2.46
C ILE A 118 -2.68 -0.03 2.08
N PHE A 119 -2.89 0.20 0.79
CA PHE A 119 -4.02 0.95 0.25
C PHE A 119 -4.94 0.05 -0.58
N SER A 120 -6.25 0.26 -0.44
CA SER A 120 -7.27 -0.42 -1.25
C SER A 120 -7.47 0.29 -2.59
N LYS A 121 -7.77 -0.47 -3.64
CA LYS A 121 -8.17 0.09 -4.94
C LYS A 121 -9.48 0.89 -4.86
N ASN A 122 -10.36 0.56 -3.92
CA ASN A 122 -11.63 1.25 -3.72
C ASN A 122 -11.43 2.70 -3.24
N SER A 123 -10.27 3.00 -2.66
CA SER A 123 -9.95 4.33 -2.12
C SER A 123 -9.24 5.22 -3.15
N LEU A 124 -9.07 4.79 -4.41
CA LEU A 124 -8.21 5.50 -5.36
C LEU A 124 -8.75 6.88 -5.75
N GLU A 125 -10.06 7.05 -5.83
CA GLU A 125 -10.68 8.34 -6.15
C GLU A 125 -10.41 9.36 -5.04
N ASP A 126 -10.67 9.00 -3.78
CA ASP A 126 -10.37 9.84 -2.62
C ASP A 126 -8.87 10.13 -2.51
N LEU A 127 -8.03 9.11 -2.67
CA LEU A 127 -6.58 9.25 -2.64
C LEU A 127 -6.09 10.19 -3.74
N ALA A 128 -6.68 10.15 -4.93
CA ALA A 128 -6.35 11.07 -6.00
C ALA A 128 -6.72 12.50 -5.65
N MET A 129 -7.92 12.73 -5.11
CA MET A 129 -8.32 14.04 -4.63
C MET A 129 -7.37 14.63 -3.59
N ILE A 130 -6.89 13.79 -2.66
CA ILE A 130 -5.97 14.23 -1.62
C ILE A 130 -4.56 14.50 -2.18
N LEU A 131 -4.03 13.62 -3.03
CA LEU A 131 -2.63 13.65 -3.48
C LEU A 131 -2.37 14.58 -4.67
N THR A 132 -3.30 14.66 -5.61
CA THR A 132 -3.12 15.46 -6.83
C THR A 132 -3.92 16.76 -6.79
N ARG A 133 -4.92 16.86 -5.90
CA ARG A 133 -5.87 17.97 -5.82
C ARG A 133 -6.54 18.27 -7.18
N SER A 134 -6.67 17.25 -8.02
CA SER A 134 -7.15 17.38 -9.39
C SER A 134 -8.13 16.25 -9.73
N ASN A 135 -9.20 16.63 -10.43
CA ASN A 135 -10.18 15.74 -11.04
C ASN A 135 -9.82 15.35 -12.49
N GLU A 136 -8.59 15.61 -12.93
CA GLU A 136 -8.14 15.27 -14.28
C GLU A 136 -8.15 13.75 -14.52
N ASP A 137 -8.40 13.35 -15.77
CA ASP A 137 -8.37 11.96 -16.22
C ASP A 137 -7.08 11.20 -15.82
N LYS A 138 -5.96 11.93 -15.68
CA LYS A 138 -4.66 11.36 -15.30
C LYS A 138 -4.40 11.30 -13.80
N ALA A 139 -5.31 11.81 -12.96
CA ALA A 139 -5.14 11.89 -11.51
C ALA A 139 -4.94 10.52 -10.87
N ILE A 140 -5.68 9.50 -11.32
CA ILE A 140 -5.55 8.12 -10.82
C ILE A 140 -4.18 7.53 -11.17
N GLY A 141 -3.73 7.68 -12.42
CA GLY A 141 -2.42 7.19 -12.85
C GLY A 141 -1.27 7.83 -12.03
N ARG A 142 -1.31 9.15 -11.84
CA ARG A 142 -0.34 9.87 -11.01
C ARG A 142 -0.38 9.41 -9.56
N THR A 143 -1.57 9.19 -9.01
CA THR A 143 -1.77 8.68 -7.65
C THR A 143 -1.17 7.30 -7.48
N LEU A 144 -1.46 6.37 -8.40
CA LEU A 144 -0.89 5.02 -8.39
C LEU A 144 0.64 5.03 -8.44
N LYS A 145 1.25 5.94 -9.22
CA LYS A 145 2.71 6.14 -9.25
C LYS A 145 3.23 6.61 -7.90
N ILE A 146 2.64 7.66 -7.31
CA ILE A 146 3.04 8.18 -6.00
C ILE A 146 2.99 7.09 -4.94
N LEU A 147 1.86 6.38 -4.84
CA LEU A 147 1.68 5.30 -3.86
C LEU A 147 2.68 4.16 -4.08
N THR A 148 2.86 3.73 -5.34
CA THR A 148 3.79 2.66 -5.71
C THR A 148 5.24 3.00 -5.40
N CYS A 149 5.70 4.19 -5.80
CA CYS A 149 7.06 4.64 -5.53
C CYS A 149 7.32 4.81 -4.03
N SER A 150 6.32 5.27 -3.27
CA SER A 150 6.45 5.52 -1.83
C SER A 150 6.43 4.24 -0.98
N CYS A 151 5.66 3.23 -1.41
CA CYS A 151 5.64 1.93 -0.74
C CYS A 151 6.87 1.06 -1.05
N GLN A 152 7.70 1.47 -2.03
CA GLN A 152 8.89 0.73 -2.43
C GLN A 152 10.03 0.91 -1.43
N SER A 153 10.73 -0.18 -1.10
CA SER A 153 11.99 -0.10 -0.35
C SER A 153 13.05 0.66 -1.18
N GLY A 154 13.59 1.73 -0.61
CA GLY A 154 14.47 2.66 -1.34
C GLY A 154 13.72 3.69 -2.18
N GLY A 155 12.41 3.83 -1.97
CA GLY A 155 11.56 4.78 -2.69
C GLY A 155 12.05 6.23 -2.61
N HIS A 156 12.83 6.61 -1.59
CA HIS A 156 13.41 7.95 -1.47
C HIS A 156 14.29 8.38 -2.64
N TYR A 157 14.80 7.43 -3.45
CA TYR A 157 15.53 7.73 -4.69
C TYR A 157 14.63 7.92 -5.92
N LEU A 158 13.35 7.55 -5.85
CA LEU A 158 12.40 7.67 -6.96
C LEU A 158 11.78 9.05 -6.94
N GLU A 159 11.73 9.72 -8.08
CA GLU A 159 11.28 11.11 -8.19
C GLU A 159 9.84 11.27 -7.68
N GLU A 160 8.94 10.39 -8.12
CA GLU A 160 7.50 10.47 -7.85
C GLU A 160 7.11 9.99 -6.44
N SER A 161 8.05 9.53 -5.62
CA SER A 161 7.74 9.12 -4.25
C SER A 161 7.48 10.32 -3.34
N ASP A 162 6.58 10.16 -2.39
CA ASP A 162 6.26 11.13 -1.34
C ASP A 162 6.68 10.63 0.05
N ALA A 163 7.24 11.53 0.87
CA ALA A 163 7.73 11.17 2.21
C ALA A 163 6.61 10.82 3.18
N THR A 164 5.49 11.55 3.10
CA THR A 164 4.32 11.36 3.97
C THR A 164 3.69 10.00 3.70
N VAL A 165 3.47 9.66 2.43
CA VAL A 165 2.96 8.36 2.00
C VAL A 165 3.89 7.22 2.47
N ALA A 166 5.20 7.38 2.30
CA ALA A 166 6.17 6.36 2.71
C ALA A 166 6.17 6.11 4.22
N VAL A 167 6.05 7.16 5.03
CA VAL A 167 5.96 7.05 6.49
C VAL A 167 4.65 6.38 6.90
N ILE A 168 3.51 6.76 6.31
CA ILE A 168 2.22 6.08 6.54
C ILE A 168 2.34 4.60 6.22
N ALA A 169 2.89 4.26 5.06
CA ALA A 169 3.08 2.88 4.63
C ALA A 169 3.96 2.11 5.63
N ALA A 170 5.04 2.72 6.15
CA ALA A 170 5.89 2.11 7.15
C ALA A 170 5.15 1.86 8.47
N VAL A 171 4.37 2.82 8.95
CA VAL A 171 3.54 2.67 10.16
C VAL A 171 2.51 1.56 9.97
N CYS A 172 1.76 1.58 8.86
CA CYS A 172 0.75 0.58 8.56
C CYS A 172 1.35 -0.83 8.42
N ALA A 173 2.45 -0.98 7.68
CA ALA A 173 3.12 -2.26 7.46
C ALA A 173 3.68 -2.88 8.75
N THR A 174 4.02 -2.05 9.75
CA THR A 174 4.66 -2.49 10.99
C THR A 174 3.71 -2.51 12.19
N ARG A 175 2.44 -2.15 12.02
CA ARG A 175 1.47 -2.01 13.13
C ARG A 175 1.27 -3.28 13.94
N THR A 176 1.36 -4.45 13.31
CA THR A 176 1.21 -5.77 13.94
C THR A 176 2.51 -6.35 14.49
N MET A 177 3.64 -5.63 14.37
CA MET A 177 4.91 -6.10 14.91
C MET A 177 4.92 -6.02 16.44
N ASN A 178 5.24 -7.15 17.09
CA ASN A 178 5.37 -7.25 18.55
C ASN A 178 6.60 -6.49 19.07
N ASP A 179 7.71 -6.51 18.32
CA ASP A 179 8.92 -5.79 18.69
C ASP A 179 8.78 -4.28 18.41
N LYS A 180 8.42 -3.54 19.46
CA LYS A 180 8.24 -2.08 19.41
C LYS A 180 9.53 -1.34 19.03
N LYS A 181 10.70 -1.86 19.41
CA LYS A 181 12.00 -1.21 19.12
C LYS A 181 12.31 -1.31 17.64
N VAL A 182 12.18 -2.50 17.05
CA VAL A 182 12.37 -2.71 15.61
C VAL A 182 11.35 -1.92 14.80
N ARG A 183 10.08 -1.90 15.23
CA ARG A 183 9.04 -1.08 14.62
C ARG A 183 9.41 0.41 14.55
N SER A 184 9.79 0.99 15.69
CA SER A 184 10.20 2.40 15.75
C SER A 184 11.44 2.67 14.90
N GLN A 185 12.41 1.74 14.86
CA GLN A 185 13.59 1.87 14.01
C GLN A 185 13.24 1.91 12.52
N ILE A 186 12.30 1.07 12.06
CA ILE A 186 11.86 1.07 10.66
C ILE A 186 11.21 2.42 10.32
N ILE A 187 10.24 2.88 11.12
CA ILE A 187 9.51 4.13 10.87
C ILE A 187 10.46 5.33 10.85
N VAL A 188 11.31 5.48 11.88
CA VAL A 188 12.27 6.58 11.99
C VAL A 188 13.29 6.53 10.85
N LYS A 189 13.73 5.32 10.45
CA LYS A 189 14.65 5.17 9.32
C LYS A 189 14.01 5.61 8.01
N THR A 190 12.75 5.25 7.75
CA THR A 190 12.02 5.69 6.55
C THR A 190 11.95 7.22 6.51
N TYR A 191 11.52 7.86 7.60
CA TYR A 191 11.49 9.33 7.68
C TYR A 191 12.86 9.95 7.38
N LYS A 192 13.93 9.47 8.05
CA LYS A 192 15.29 9.98 7.85
C LYS A 192 15.79 9.81 6.42
N GLN A 193 15.47 8.70 5.76
CA GLN A 193 15.88 8.45 4.38
C GLN A 193 15.26 9.47 3.42
N TYR A 194 13.97 9.78 3.57
CA TYR A 194 13.30 10.79 2.76
C TYR A 194 13.76 12.21 3.08
N ALA A 195 13.94 12.52 4.37
CA ALA A 195 14.49 13.80 4.80
C ALA A 195 15.89 14.06 4.21
N SER A 196 16.74 13.01 4.13
CA SER A 196 18.08 13.11 3.52
C SER A 196 18.04 13.43 2.02
N MET A 197 16.93 13.09 1.35
CA MET A 197 16.67 13.41 -0.05
C MET A 197 15.88 14.71 -0.23
N LYS A 198 15.72 15.49 0.85
CA LYS A 198 14.96 16.76 0.89
C LYS A 198 13.50 16.61 0.45
N LYS A 199 12.91 15.44 0.65
CA LYS A 199 11.48 15.21 0.40
C LYS A 199 10.69 15.58 1.67
N PRO A 200 9.82 16.60 1.62
CA PRO A 200 9.16 17.11 2.80
C PRO A 200 8.11 16.12 3.32
N PHE A 201 8.02 16.03 4.65
CA PHE A 201 6.90 15.39 5.33
C PHE A 201 5.83 16.44 5.63
N ASN A 202 4.56 16.09 5.48
CA ASN A 202 3.43 17.01 5.70
C ASN A 202 2.42 16.38 6.67
N ASP A 203 2.25 17.00 7.83
CA ASP A 203 1.36 16.51 8.90
C ASP A 203 -0.13 16.51 8.49
N ASP A 204 -0.59 17.55 7.79
CA ASP A 204 -1.99 17.62 7.34
C ASP A 204 -2.29 16.50 6.33
N LEU A 205 -1.38 16.30 5.39
CA LEU A 205 -1.45 15.21 4.42
C LEU A 205 -1.38 13.85 5.12
N TYR A 206 -0.61 13.74 6.21
CA TYR A 206 -0.51 12.52 6.99
C TYR A 206 -1.87 12.15 7.59
N MET A 207 -2.57 13.12 8.19
CA MET A 207 -3.88 12.92 8.79
C MET A 207 -4.94 12.54 7.75
N LEU A 208 -4.93 13.21 6.59
CA LEU A 208 -5.87 12.93 5.50
C LEU A 208 -5.65 11.55 4.87
N LEU A 209 -4.40 11.16 4.62
CA LEU A 209 -4.10 9.89 3.96
C LEU A 209 -4.13 8.70 4.92
N GLY A 210 -3.85 8.91 6.20
CA GLY A 210 -3.74 7.85 7.20
C GLY A 210 -5.00 6.98 7.31
N VAL A 211 -6.19 7.57 7.08
CA VAL A 211 -7.47 6.84 7.12
C VAL A 211 -7.61 5.81 6.00
N HIS A 212 -6.93 6.01 4.87
CA HIS A 212 -6.94 5.10 3.72
C HIS A 212 -5.89 3.99 3.82
N ALA A 213 -4.94 4.08 4.76
CA ALA A 213 -3.90 3.07 5.01
C ALA A 213 -4.40 1.95 5.92
N THR A 214 -5.41 1.24 5.45
CA THR A 214 -6.16 0.21 6.19
C THR A 214 -5.50 -1.17 6.13
N GLY A 215 -4.41 -1.33 5.38
CA GLY A 215 -3.80 -2.62 5.13
C GLY A 215 -4.38 -3.32 3.89
N GLY A 216 -4.74 -2.53 2.87
CA GLY A 216 -5.27 -3.05 1.61
C GLY A 216 -6.77 -3.36 1.59
N VAL A 217 -7.48 -3.08 2.68
CA VAL A 217 -8.91 -3.38 2.83
C VAL A 217 -9.74 -2.11 2.61
N PRO A 218 -10.93 -2.15 1.99
CA PRO A 218 -11.79 -0.96 1.93
C PRO A 218 -12.07 -0.37 3.32
N ILE A 219 -12.25 0.95 3.43
CA ILE A 219 -12.39 1.65 4.72
C ILE A 219 -13.60 1.14 5.51
N GLU A 220 -14.70 0.92 4.80
CA GLU A 220 -15.95 0.34 5.28
C GLU A 220 -15.79 -1.08 5.84
N HIS A 221 -14.70 -1.76 5.47
CA HIS A 221 -14.34 -3.10 5.95
C HIS A 221 -13.08 -3.09 6.84
N SER A 222 -12.63 -1.91 7.28
CA SER A 222 -11.56 -1.82 8.26
C SER A 222 -11.96 -2.54 9.57
N SER A 223 -10.98 -3.03 10.33
CA SER A 223 -11.24 -3.70 11.61
C SER A 223 -12.13 -2.88 12.53
N LYS A 224 -11.92 -1.56 12.57
CA LYS A 224 -12.74 -0.64 13.38
C LYS A 224 -14.19 -0.62 12.89
N ALA A 225 -14.40 -0.43 11.60
CA ALA A 225 -15.75 -0.39 11.01
C ALA A 225 -16.50 -1.73 11.20
N LEU A 226 -15.81 -2.86 11.06
CA LEU A 226 -16.40 -4.18 11.28
C LEU A 226 -16.78 -4.41 12.75
N ILE A 227 -15.94 -3.97 13.70
CA ILE A 227 -16.25 -4.04 15.14
C ILE A 227 -17.47 -3.16 15.45
N GLU A 228 -17.50 -1.91 14.98
CA GLU A 228 -18.63 -1.00 15.17
C GLU A 228 -19.93 -1.56 14.56
N LYS A 229 -19.84 -2.20 13.39
CA LYS A 229 -20.98 -2.89 12.75
C LYS A 229 -21.46 -4.10 13.57
N TYR A 230 -20.54 -4.88 14.14
CA TYR A 230 -20.89 -5.98 15.04
C TYR A 230 -21.56 -5.47 16.32
N GLU A 231 -20.95 -4.49 16.98
CA GLU A 231 -21.47 -3.92 18.22
C GLU A 231 -22.84 -3.26 18.04
N SER A 232 -23.06 -2.56 16.92
CA SER A 232 -24.36 -1.94 16.61
C SER A 232 -25.46 -2.96 16.30
N THR A 233 -25.12 -4.13 15.74
CA THR A 233 -26.07 -5.22 15.47
C THR A 233 -26.29 -6.14 16.66
N HIS A 234 -25.33 -6.20 17.60
CA HIS A 234 -25.38 -7.03 18.81
C HIS A 234 -25.69 -6.23 20.09
N LYS A 235 -26.19 -4.99 19.96
CA LYS A 235 -26.87 -4.37 21.10
C LYS A 235 -28.05 -5.26 21.47
N PRO A 236 -28.17 -5.73 22.73
CA PRO A 236 -29.36 -6.43 23.15
C PRO A 236 -30.56 -5.54 22.82
N MET A 237 -31.50 -6.09 22.05
CA MET A 237 -32.71 -5.38 21.68
C MET A 237 -33.33 -4.83 22.97
N PRO A 238 -33.58 -3.51 23.09
CA PRO A 238 -34.21 -2.97 24.28
C PRO A 238 -35.46 -3.78 24.57
N PRO A 239 -35.78 -4.12 25.83
CA PRO A 239 -36.92 -4.98 26.16
C PRO A 239 -38.20 -4.54 25.43
N MET A 240 -38.46 -3.24 25.34
CA MET A 240 -39.60 -2.69 24.61
C MET A 240 -39.59 -2.97 23.10
N SER A 241 -38.42 -2.91 22.44
CA SER A 241 -38.31 -3.26 21.02
C SER A 241 -38.52 -4.76 20.80
N MET A 242 -38.10 -5.60 21.75
CA MET A 242 -38.35 -7.04 21.72
C MET A 242 -39.85 -7.36 21.92
N TYR A 243 -40.51 -6.70 22.87
CA TYR A 243 -41.96 -6.83 23.07
C TYR A 243 -42.75 -6.35 21.85
N ASN A 244 -42.36 -5.23 21.25
CA ASN A 244 -43.01 -4.70 20.05
C ASN A 244 -42.81 -5.63 18.84
N ALA A 245 -41.62 -6.22 18.67
CA ALA A 245 -41.34 -7.20 17.63
C ALA A 245 -42.12 -8.52 17.84
N ALA A 246 -42.25 -9.00 19.08
CA ALA A 246 -43.06 -10.17 19.42
C ALA A 246 -44.57 -9.92 19.17
N TYR A 247 -45.06 -8.75 19.56
CA TYR A 247 -46.46 -8.34 19.34
C TYR A 247 -46.80 -8.22 17.85
N SER A 248 -45.91 -7.62 17.05
CA SER A 248 -46.10 -7.45 15.60
C SER A 248 -45.91 -8.74 14.79
N SER A 249 -45.25 -9.76 15.34
CA SER A 249 -45.12 -11.10 14.73
C SER A 249 -46.23 -12.08 15.14
N GLY A 250 -47.23 -11.62 15.90
CA GLY A 250 -48.37 -12.44 16.33
C GLY A 250 -48.05 -13.43 17.45
N VAL A 251 -46.84 -13.38 18.01
CA VAL A 251 -46.40 -14.25 19.11
C VAL A 251 -46.84 -13.61 20.43
N ARG A 252 -47.85 -14.20 21.09
CA ARG A 252 -48.34 -13.73 22.39
C ARG A 252 -47.44 -14.26 23.50
N THR A 253 -46.81 -13.36 24.26
CA THR A 253 -46.07 -13.70 25.48
C THR A 253 -47.01 -13.67 26.70
N VAL A 254 -46.67 -14.45 27.74
CA VAL A 254 -47.49 -14.63 28.96
C VAL A 254 -47.28 -13.51 30.00
N ALA A 255 -46.29 -12.64 29.79
CA ALA A 255 -45.92 -11.60 30.74
C ALA A 255 -46.69 -10.31 30.48
N ALA A 256 -47.36 -9.78 31.51
CA ALA A 256 -47.99 -8.47 31.47
C ALA A 256 -46.95 -7.39 31.11
N MET A 257 -47.34 -6.44 30.25
CA MET A 257 -46.50 -5.29 29.92
C MET A 257 -46.03 -4.60 31.22
N PRO A 258 -44.72 -4.29 31.36
CA PRO A 258 -44.26 -3.45 32.46
C PRO A 258 -45.03 -2.13 32.41
N GLN A 259 -45.81 -1.83 33.45
CA GLN A 259 -46.46 -0.53 33.54
C GLN A 259 -45.38 0.52 33.74
N VAL A 260 -45.37 1.52 32.85
CA VAL A 260 -44.56 2.72 33.02
C VAL A 260 -45.15 3.48 34.21
N THR A 261 -44.55 3.34 35.38
CA THR A 261 -44.70 4.35 36.43
C THR A 261 -43.89 5.55 35.99
N GLU A 262 -44.56 6.58 35.47
CA GLU A 262 -43.96 7.90 35.34
C GLU A 262 -43.60 8.37 36.75
N GLU A 263 -42.31 8.32 37.10
CA GLU A 263 -41.82 9.07 38.26
C GLU A 263 -42.04 10.56 37.98
N PRO A 264 -42.76 11.29 38.86
CA PRO A 264 -42.94 12.71 38.68
C PRO A 264 -41.58 13.40 38.77
N LYS A 265 -41.23 14.14 37.71
CA LYS A 265 -40.03 14.98 37.67
C LYS A 265 -39.99 15.87 38.92
N PRO A 266 -38.86 15.94 39.64
CA PRO A 266 -38.73 16.82 40.79
C PRO A 266 -38.90 18.27 40.34
N SER A 267 -39.85 18.96 40.95
CA SER A 267 -40.12 20.39 40.77
C SER A 267 -38.89 21.19 41.21
N THR A 268 -38.32 21.96 40.30
CA THR A 268 -37.31 22.98 40.59
C THR A 268 -37.95 24.12 41.37
N SER A 269 -37.94 24.03 42.71
CA SER A 269 -38.21 25.18 43.58
C SER A 269 -37.01 26.12 43.53
N LYS A 270 -37.20 27.25 42.85
CA LYS A 270 -36.40 28.47 43.00
C LYS A 270 -36.38 28.84 44.49
N ASN A 271 -35.20 28.90 45.09
CA ASN A 271 -35.02 29.60 46.37
C ASN A 271 -34.53 31.02 46.07
N GLN A 272 -35.42 31.98 46.31
CA GLN A 272 -35.13 33.40 46.46
C GLN A 272 -34.74 33.67 47.91
N GLY A 273 -33.70 34.48 48.12
CA GLY A 273 -33.53 35.41 49.25
C GLY A 273 -33.08 34.85 50.60
N ASN A 274 -31.84 35.14 51.00
CA ASN A 274 -31.50 36.38 51.73
C ASN A 274 -29.98 36.60 51.73
#